data_AF-A0A397DZW8-F1
#
_entry.id   AF-A0A397DZW8-F1
#
_cell.length_a   1.000
_cell.length_b   1.000
_cell.length_c   1.000
_cell.angle_alpha   90.00
_cell.angle_beta   90.00
_cell.angle_gamma   90.00
#
_symmetry.space_group_name_H-M   'P 1'
#
loop_
_entity.id
_entity.type
_entity.pdbx_description
1 polymer ?
#
loop_
_entity_poly.entity_id
_entity_poly.type
_entity_poly.pdbx_seq_one_letter_code
_entity_poly.pdbx_strand_id
1 'polypeptide(L)'
;MLVGRFLSRTICNVVGYAYPIYMSVQSAKKEDATDEHIQWVVFWTVNACFAVFEILVDFLGNYIPFYYEAKVCMVAWLALPQFRGALQIYDNLIAPSFVKYEKALDAHIDLASDKLSQLCRDAASMAMQKGAGAIVQEAELLGHFRVLLSRGLKVRHQTKSRLLRLSPSGNYLYLESKSLRGPNAPVVVSLLTIQIVDALGSSDVYLAVETHSDKITVEAEAKKTRDLLVAGLRLLAVAFQKQGKRALLRLGDIATKQTKQLAFDNLLSYCHRRNTDMRLD
;
A
#
# COMPACT_ATOMS: atom_id res chain seq x y z
N MET A 1 3.81 38.47 -28.68
CA MET A 1 3.74 37.05 -28.28
C MET A 1 3.65 36.24 -29.55
N LEU A 2 4.76 35.60 -29.96
CA LEU A 2 4.86 34.97 -31.29
C LEU A 2 4.31 33.54 -31.28
N VAL A 3 4.40 32.85 -30.14
CA VAL A 3 3.71 31.60 -29.88
C VAL A 3 2.69 31.89 -28.78
N GLY A 4 1.39 31.89 -29.10
CA GLY A 4 0.35 32.20 -28.10
C GLY A 4 0.49 31.36 -26.82
N ARG A 5 0.16 31.92 -25.65
CA ARG A 5 0.34 31.29 -24.32
C ARG A 5 -0.20 29.85 -24.24
N PHE A 6 -1.26 29.55 -24.98
CA PHE A 6 -1.84 28.21 -25.10
C PHE A 6 -0.97 27.25 -25.92
N LEU A 7 -0.38 27.71 -27.02
CA LEU A 7 0.45 26.89 -27.90
C LEU A 7 1.79 26.54 -27.22
N SER A 8 2.41 27.51 -26.56
CA SER A 8 3.63 27.31 -25.77
C SER A 8 3.43 26.27 -24.64
N ARG A 9 2.29 26.35 -23.93
CA ARG A 9 1.96 25.40 -22.86
C ARG A 9 1.72 23.99 -23.38
N THR A 10 1.02 23.85 -24.49
CA THR A 10 0.79 22.55 -25.13
C THR A 10 2.11 21.92 -25.59
N ILE A 11 2.99 22.71 -26.22
CA ILE A 11 4.31 22.24 -26.65
C ILE A 11 5.16 21.80 -25.46
N CYS A 12 5.21 22.59 -24.38
CA CYS A 12 5.93 22.21 -23.16
C CYS A 12 5.39 20.91 -22.54
N ASN A 13 4.07 20.73 -22.54
CA ASN A 13 3.46 19.52 -22.00
C ASN A 13 3.80 18.29 -22.83
N VAL A 14 3.76 18.40 -24.17
CA VAL A 14 4.06 17.29 -25.06
C VAL A 14 5.56 16.93 -25.02
N VAL A 15 6.43 17.93 -25.13
CA VAL A 15 7.89 17.72 -25.16
C VAL A 15 8.45 17.38 -23.78
N GLY A 16 7.95 18.03 -22.73
CA GLY A 16 8.43 17.86 -21.35
C GLY A 16 7.84 16.65 -20.62
N TYR A 17 6.69 16.13 -21.04
CA TYR A 17 6.05 14.99 -20.37
C TYR A 17 5.75 13.83 -21.32
N ALA A 18 5.04 14.04 -22.43
CA ALA A 18 4.61 12.92 -23.27
C ALA A 18 5.79 12.17 -23.92
N TYR A 19 6.78 12.88 -24.45
CA TYR A 19 7.96 12.27 -25.05
C TYR A 19 8.83 11.50 -24.04
N PRO A 20 9.22 12.07 -22.89
CA PRO A 20 9.97 11.35 -21.86
C PRO A 20 9.22 10.15 -21.26
N ILE A 21 7.89 10.21 -21.12
CA ILE A 21 7.07 9.08 -20.66
C ILE A 21 7.21 7.90 -21.63
N TYR A 22 7.06 8.15 -22.93
CA TYR A 22 7.19 7.12 -23.95
C TYR A 22 8.58 6.46 -23.90
N MET A 23 9.63 7.27 -23.84
CA MET A 23 11.00 6.78 -23.78
C MET A 23 11.32 6.05 -22.48
N SER A 24 10.78 6.51 -21.34
CA SER A 24 10.92 5.84 -20.03
C SER A 24 10.32 4.44 -20.08
N VAL A 25 9.12 4.28 -20.64
CA VAL A 25 8.47 2.96 -20.79
C VAL A 25 9.25 2.06 -21.74
N GLN A 26 9.85 2.62 -22.79
CA GLN A 26 10.69 1.85 -23.70
C GLN A 26 12.00 1.40 -23.04
N SER A 27 12.62 2.26 -22.21
CA SER A 27 13.80 1.91 -21.42
C SER A 27 13.48 0.83 -20.39
N ALA A 28 12.34 0.95 -19.68
CA ALA A 28 11.84 0.00 -18.67
C ALA A 28 11.73 -1.45 -19.17
N LYS A 29 11.57 -1.66 -20.48
CA LYS A 29 11.46 -2.98 -21.12
C LYS A 29 12.80 -3.62 -21.48
N LYS A 30 13.90 -2.86 -21.49
CA LYS A 30 15.24 -3.36 -21.80
C LYS A 30 15.92 -3.85 -20.51
N GLU A 31 16.35 -5.10 -20.49
CA GLU A 31 16.97 -5.72 -19.30
C GLU A 31 18.40 -5.21 -19.03
N ASP A 32 19.18 -4.88 -20.07
CA ASP A 32 20.61 -4.52 -19.96
C ASP A 32 20.93 -3.02 -20.12
N ALA A 33 19.93 -2.13 -20.09
CA ALA A 33 20.10 -0.71 -20.42
C ALA A 33 20.15 0.22 -19.18
N THR A 34 20.99 -0.09 -18.18
CA THR A 34 21.07 0.65 -16.91
C THR A 34 21.28 2.16 -17.10
N ASP A 35 22.14 2.56 -18.04
CA ASP A 35 22.41 3.98 -18.31
C ASP A 35 21.20 4.73 -18.88
N GLU A 36 20.41 4.06 -19.74
CA GLU A 36 19.18 4.65 -20.28
C GLU A 36 18.13 4.83 -19.16
N HIS A 37 18.01 3.86 -18.25
CA HIS A 37 17.10 3.99 -17.09
C HIS A 37 17.51 5.17 -16.20
N ILE A 38 18.81 5.29 -15.90
CA ILE A 38 19.34 6.39 -15.08
C ILE A 38 19.07 7.74 -15.74
N GLN A 39 19.26 7.86 -17.05
CA GLN A 39 19.02 9.10 -17.79
C GLN A 39 17.58 9.61 -17.60
N TRP A 40 16.58 8.73 -17.69
CA TRP A 40 15.19 9.13 -17.52
C TRP A 40 14.84 9.46 -16.08
N VAL A 41 15.38 8.71 -15.11
CA VAL A 41 15.20 9.03 -13.68
C VAL A 41 15.80 10.41 -13.36
N VAL A 42 17.02 10.68 -13.82
CA VAL A 42 17.68 11.98 -13.67
C VAL A 42 16.87 13.09 -14.32
N PHE A 43 16.35 12.87 -15.53
CA PHE A 43 15.44 13.81 -16.19
C PHE A 43 14.23 14.14 -15.31
N TRP A 44 13.53 13.14 -14.77
CA TRP A 44 12.37 13.35 -13.90
C TRP A 44 12.72 14.10 -12.62
N THR A 45 13.87 13.82 -12.01
CA THR A 45 14.35 14.54 -10.82
C THR A 45 14.59 16.01 -11.13
N VAL A 46 15.30 16.32 -12.21
CA VAL A 46 15.61 17.70 -12.60
C VAL A 46 14.33 18.43 -13.03
N ASN A 47 13.45 17.77 -13.78
CA ASN A 47 12.16 18.34 -14.19
C ASN A 47 11.26 18.64 -12.99
N ALA A 48 11.27 17.83 -11.93
CA ALA A 48 10.54 18.10 -10.70
C ALA A 48 11.10 19.32 -9.94
N CYS A 49 12.43 19.44 -9.84
CA CYS A 49 13.07 20.64 -9.27
C CYS A 49 12.72 21.89 -10.10
N PHE A 50 12.72 21.76 -11.43
CA PHE A 50 12.35 22.82 -12.34
C PHE A 50 10.87 23.23 -12.17
N ALA A 51 9.95 22.28 -12.00
CA ALA A 51 8.53 22.59 -11.76
C ALA A 51 8.31 23.36 -10.45
N VAL A 52 9.08 23.09 -9.40
CA VAL A 52 9.03 23.87 -8.16
C VAL A 52 9.54 25.30 -8.38
N PHE A 53 10.63 25.45 -9.14
CA PHE A 53 11.16 26.76 -9.52
C PHE A 53 10.20 27.52 -10.43
N GLU A 54 9.52 26.83 -11.34
CA GLU A 54 8.50 27.38 -12.24
C GLU A 54 7.38 28.06 -11.45
N ILE A 55 6.93 27.48 -10.34
CA ILE A 55 5.93 28.09 -9.46
C ILE A 55 6.43 29.42 -8.89
N LEU A 56 7.71 29.52 -8.54
CA LEU A 56 8.31 30.74 -8.00
C LEU A 56 8.53 31.81 -9.08
N VAL A 57 8.94 31.40 -10.28
CA VAL A 57 9.28 32.34 -11.37
C VAL A 57 8.06 32.75 -12.18
N ASP A 58 6.98 31.97 -12.24
CA ASP A 58 5.73 32.39 -12.86
C ASP A 58 5.10 33.62 -12.16
N PHE A 59 5.46 33.87 -10.89
CA PHE A 59 5.12 35.10 -10.19
C PHE A 59 5.87 36.33 -10.77
N LEU A 60 7.15 36.15 -11.15
CA LEU A 60 8.03 37.19 -11.68
C LEU A 60 7.88 37.38 -13.20
N GLY A 61 7.45 36.33 -13.92
CA GLY A 61 7.38 36.28 -15.37
C GLY A 61 6.36 37.23 -16.01
N ASN A 62 5.42 37.79 -15.25
CA ASN A 62 4.48 38.79 -15.75
C ASN A 62 5.14 40.18 -15.96
N TYR A 63 6.32 40.41 -15.38
CA TYR A 63 7.03 41.68 -15.47
C TYR A 63 8.10 41.72 -16.57
N ILE A 64 8.51 40.56 -17.12
CA ILE A 64 9.61 40.45 -18.07
C ILE A 64 9.09 40.04 -19.47
N PRO A 65 9.23 40.89 -20.51
CA PRO A 65 8.88 40.50 -21.88
C PRO A 65 9.82 39.37 -22.38
N PHE A 66 9.28 38.42 -23.14
CA PHE A 66 9.95 37.19 -23.67
C PHE A 66 10.21 36.03 -22.69
N TYR A 67 9.76 36.12 -21.43
CA TYR A 67 9.90 35.03 -20.45
C TYR A 67 9.38 33.66 -20.93
N TYR A 68 8.20 33.62 -21.55
CA TYR A 68 7.58 32.37 -21.99
C TYR A 68 8.33 31.68 -23.15
N GLU A 69 8.97 32.44 -24.03
CA GLU A 69 9.75 31.88 -25.14
C GLU A 69 11.07 31.29 -24.61
N ALA A 70 11.75 32.01 -23.70
CA ALA A 70 12.93 31.50 -23.01
C ALA A 70 12.61 30.25 -22.17
N LYS A 71 11.43 30.19 -21.56
CA LYS A 71 10.94 29.02 -20.81
C LYS A 71 10.78 27.79 -21.71
N VAL A 72 10.20 27.94 -22.89
CA VAL A 72 10.09 26.84 -23.88
C VAL A 72 11.47 26.35 -24.30
N CYS A 73 12.41 27.27 -24.58
CA CYS A 73 13.79 26.90 -24.93
C CYS A 73 14.49 26.14 -23.79
N MET A 74 14.29 26.56 -22.54
CA MET A 74 14.91 25.91 -21.40
C MET A 74 14.35 24.51 -21.15
N VAL A 75 13.02 24.34 -21.22
CA VAL A 75 12.35 23.03 -21.12
C VAL A 75 12.78 22.12 -22.28
N ALA A 76 12.88 22.64 -23.50
CA ALA A 76 13.35 21.87 -24.64
C ALA A 76 14.80 21.40 -24.44
N TRP A 77 15.69 22.27 -23.94
CA TRP A 77 17.07 21.93 -23.64
C TRP A 77 17.20 20.85 -22.54
N LEU A 78 16.32 20.88 -21.54
CA LEU A 78 16.23 19.85 -20.49
C LEU A 78 15.69 18.51 -21.01
N ALA A 79 14.70 18.53 -21.91
CA ALA A 79 14.02 17.34 -22.42
C ALA A 79 14.78 16.62 -23.56
N LEU A 80 15.57 17.36 -24.34
CA LEU A 80 16.28 16.80 -25.48
C LEU A 80 17.48 15.95 -25.03
N PRO A 81 17.50 14.63 -25.34
CA PRO A 81 18.57 13.73 -24.92
C PRO A 81 19.91 14.04 -25.59
N GLN A 82 19.91 14.81 -26.68
CA GLN A 82 21.11 15.22 -27.42
C GLN A 82 21.97 16.21 -26.64
N PHE A 83 21.37 17.10 -25.84
CA PHE A 83 22.11 18.12 -25.09
C PHE A 83 22.52 17.67 -23.69
N ARG A 84 21.92 16.57 -23.17
CA ARG A 84 22.14 16.05 -21.81
C ARG A 84 22.08 17.13 -20.71
N GLY A 85 21.29 18.19 -20.92
CA GLY A 85 21.24 19.34 -20.00
C GLY A 85 20.78 18.97 -18.59
N ALA A 86 19.85 18.03 -18.47
CA ALA A 86 19.42 17.48 -17.18
C ALA A 86 20.57 16.79 -16.42
N LEU A 87 21.42 16.02 -17.11
CA LEU A 87 22.55 15.32 -16.50
C LEU A 87 23.58 16.33 -15.95
N GLN A 88 23.85 17.38 -16.72
CA GLN A 88 24.79 18.44 -16.30
C GLN A 88 24.30 19.22 -15.07
N ILE A 89 22.99 19.45 -14.94
CA ILE A 89 22.42 20.07 -13.73
C ILE A 89 22.46 19.08 -12.57
N TYR A 90 22.16 17.82 -12.83
CA TYR A 90 22.18 16.78 -11.81
C TYR A 90 23.56 16.63 -11.17
N ASP A 91 24.61 16.47 -11.98
CA ASP A 91 25.97 16.27 -11.50
C ASP A 91 26.53 17.49 -10.74
N ASN A 92 26.17 18.71 -11.17
CA ASN A 92 26.75 19.92 -10.60
C ASN A 92 26.00 20.46 -9.37
N LEU A 93 24.68 20.31 -9.31
CA LEU A 93 23.83 20.95 -8.29
C LEU A 93 23.10 19.95 -7.41
N ILE A 94 22.47 18.94 -8.02
CA ILE A 94 21.56 18.04 -7.32
C ILE A 94 22.35 16.96 -6.57
N ALA A 95 23.30 16.29 -7.22
CA ALA A 95 24.13 15.25 -6.62
C ALA A 95 24.87 15.71 -5.34
N PRO A 96 25.60 16.84 -5.31
CA PRO A 96 26.29 17.27 -4.09
C PRO A 96 25.32 17.71 -2.98
N SER A 97 24.17 18.29 -3.34
CA SER A 97 23.14 18.65 -2.37
C SER A 97 22.46 17.41 -1.79
N PHE A 98 22.19 16.40 -2.61
CA PHE A 98 21.55 15.16 -2.18
C PHE A 98 22.41 14.42 -1.17
N VAL A 99 23.71 14.23 -1.44
CA VAL A 99 24.65 13.59 -0.49
C VAL A 99 24.71 14.30 0.86
N LYS A 100 24.54 15.62 0.88
CA LYS A 100 24.54 16.42 2.12
C LYS A 100 23.27 16.19 2.96
N TYR A 101 22.12 16.03 2.32
CA TYR A 101 20.82 15.90 3.01
C TYR A 101 20.32 14.45 3.12
N GLU A 102 20.93 13.51 2.40
CA GLU A 102 20.60 12.08 2.40
C GLU A 102 20.56 11.52 3.81
N LYS A 103 21.62 11.76 4.61
CA LYS A 103 21.69 11.28 6.00
C LYS A 103 20.57 11.82 6.89
N ALA A 104 20.13 13.06 6.66
CA ALA A 104 19.04 13.66 7.42
C ALA A 104 17.68 13.12 6.98
N LEU A 105 17.48 12.97 5.66
CA LEU A 105 16.28 12.37 5.09
C LEU A 105 16.12 10.91 5.53
N ASP A 106 17.19 10.12 5.46
CA ASP A 106 17.21 8.74 5.93
C ASP A 106 16.90 8.66 7.42
N ALA A 107 17.49 9.54 8.24
CA ALA A 107 17.18 9.60 9.68
C ALA A 107 15.70 9.92 9.95
N HIS A 108 15.07 10.79 9.16
CA HIS A 108 13.65 11.10 9.30
C HIS A 108 12.74 9.96 8.85
N ILE A 109 13.09 9.27 7.75
CA ILE A 109 12.37 8.09 7.27
C ILE A 109 12.49 6.94 8.29
N ASP A 110 13.69 6.75 8.82
CA ASP A 110 13.97 5.76 9.85
C ASP A 110 13.21 6.04 11.14
N LEU A 111 13.21 7.30 11.61
CA LEU A 111 12.43 7.71 12.78
C LEU A 111 10.93 7.48 12.58
N ALA A 112 10.41 7.79 11.38
CA ALA A 112 9.00 7.57 11.05
C ALA A 112 8.65 6.07 11.03
N SER A 113 9.52 5.24 10.45
CA SER A 113 9.38 3.79 10.42
C SER A 113 9.44 3.18 11.82
N ASP A 114 10.39 3.64 12.64
CA ASP A 114 10.55 3.18 14.02
C ASP A 114 9.36 3.57 14.88
N LYS A 115 8.86 4.80 14.76
CA LYS A 115 7.64 5.28 15.45
C LYS A 115 6.40 4.49 15.02
N LEU A 116 6.25 4.20 13.73
CA LEU A 116 5.16 3.36 13.23
C LEU A 116 5.23 1.95 13.83
N SER A 117 6.42 1.34 13.84
CA SER A 117 6.61 0.01 14.40
C SER A 117 6.33 -0.05 15.91
N GLN A 118 6.69 1.00 16.65
CA GLN A 118 6.37 1.13 18.09
C GLN A 118 4.87 1.26 18.32
N LEU A 119 4.19 2.14 17.60
CA LEU A 119 2.74 2.30 17.70
C LEU A 119 1.98 1.01 17.34
N CYS A 120 2.45 0.27 16.32
CA CYS A 120 1.89 -1.05 15.99
C CYS A 120 2.07 -2.06 17.13
N ARG A 121 3.24 -2.09 17.78
CA ARG A 121 3.51 -2.99 18.92
C ARG A 121 2.67 -2.63 20.14
N ASP A 122 2.58 -1.34 20.47
CA ASP A 122 1.82 -0.85 21.61
C ASP A 122 0.32 -1.11 21.40
N ALA A 123 -0.20 -0.82 20.20
CA ALA A 123 -1.59 -1.15 19.84
C ALA A 123 -1.87 -2.66 19.89
N ALA A 124 -0.95 -3.50 19.40
CA ALA A 124 -1.07 -4.95 19.48
C ALA A 124 -1.11 -5.45 20.94
N SER A 125 -0.22 -4.95 21.80
CA SER A 125 -0.17 -5.32 23.22
C SER A 125 -1.42 -4.86 23.99
N MET A 126 -1.90 -3.65 23.70
CA MET A 126 -3.14 -3.10 24.27
C MET A 126 -4.36 -3.90 23.81
N ALA A 127 -4.43 -4.30 22.54
CA ALA A 127 -5.51 -5.14 22.02
C ALA A 127 -5.52 -6.55 22.63
N MET A 128 -4.34 -7.09 22.98
CA MET A 128 -4.19 -8.37 23.68
C MET A 128 -4.62 -8.29 25.15
N GLN A 129 -4.33 -7.17 25.84
CA GLN A 129 -4.53 -7.06 27.28
C GLN A 129 -5.87 -6.41 27.69
N LYS A 130 -6.41 -5.50 26.89
CA LYS A 130 -7.66 -4.78 27.17
C LYS A 130 -8.65 -4.97 26.03
N GLY A 131 -9.58 -5.91 26.23
CA GLY A 131 -10.79 -5.97 25.42
C GLY A 131 -11.49 -4.61 25.36
N ALA A 132 -11.90 -4.23 24.15
CA ALA A 132 -12.80 -3.11 23.80
C ALA A 132 -12.36 -1.64 24.01
N GLY A 133 -11.25 -1.33 24.69
CA GLY A 133 -10.88 0.07 25.02
C GLY A 133 -10.05 0.86 23.99
N ALA A 134 -9.30 0.21 23.10
CA ALA A 134 -8.29 0.84 22.23
C ALA A 134 -8.71 1.01 20.75
N ILE A 135 -10.01 1.09 20.47
CA ILE A 135 -10.56 0.88 19.11
C ILE A 135 -10.21 2.03 18.13
N VAL A 136 -10.00 3.26 18.62
CA VAL A 136 -9.88 4.45 17.75
C VAL A 136 -8.51 4.52 17.05
N GLN A 137 -7.40 4.34 17.78
CA GLN A 137 -6.06 4.36 17.18
C GLN A 137 -5.78 3.10 16.35
N GLU A 138 -6.31 1.95 16.80
CA GLU A 138 -6.19 0.66 16.12
C GLU A 138 -6.80 0.70 14.72
N ALA A 139 -7.96 1.37 14.55
CA ALA A 139 -8.67 1.44 13.29
C ALA A 139 -7.92 2.24 12.21
N GLU A 140 -7.33 3.39 12.57
CA GLU A 140 -6.55 4.23 11.66
C GLU A 140 -5.27 3.51 11.20
N LEU A 141 -4.56 2.92 12.16
CA LEU A 141 -3.33 2.16 11.92
C LEU A 141 -3.59 0.91 11.05
N LEU A 142 -4.68 0.19 11.31
CA LEU A 142 -5.15 -0.91 10.45
C LEU A 142 -5.49 -0.42 9.04
N GLY A 143 -6.06 0.77 8.91
CA GLY A 143 -6.32 1.42 7.62
C GLY A 143 -5.03 1.59 6.81
N HIS A 144 -4.00 2.19 7.43
CA HIS A 144 -2.69 2.36 6.81
C HIS A 144 -2.03 1.02 6.44
N PHE A 145 -2.07 0.04 7.34
CA PHE A 145 -1.47 -1.26 7.08
C PHE A 145 -2.19 -2.04 5.98
N ARG A 146 -3.53 -1.94 5.90
CA ARG A 146 -4.31 -2.51 4.79
C ARG A 146 -3.94 -1.90 3.44
N VAL A 147 -3.70 -0.58 3.39
CA VAL A 147 -3.23 0.10 2.17
C VAL A 147 -1.81 -0.33 1.80
N LEU A 148 -0.92 -0.53 2.77
CA LEU A 148 0.42 -1.06 2.51
C LEU A 148 0.36 -2.48 1.93
N LEU A 149 -0.44 -3.36 2.53
CA LEU A 149 -0.61 -4.73 2.03
C LEU A 149 -1.37 -4.80 0.71
N SER A 150 -2.25 -3.85 0.39
CA SER A 150 -2.92 -3.82 -0.92
C SER A 150 -1.96 -3.46 -2.05
N ARG A 151 -0.98 -2.57 -1.79
CA ARG A 151 0.12 -2.27 -2.73
C ARG A 151 1.02 -3.48 -2.93
N GLY A 152 1.20 -4.27 -1.87
CA GLY A 152 1.96 -5.51 -1.86
C GLY A 152 3.34 -5.29 -1.24
N LEU A 153 3.67 -6.10 -0.25
CA LEU A 153 4.96 -6.09 0.43
C LEU A 153 5.84 -7.20 -0.15
N LYS A 154 7.07 -6.86 -0.51
CA LYS A 154 8.02 -7.83 -1.06
C LYS A 154 8.57 -8.71 0.07
N VAL A 155 8.44 -10.01 -0.10
CA VAL A 155 8.87 -11.02 0.87
C VAL A 155 9.39 -12.24 0.11
N ARG A 156 10.39 -12.95 0.63
CA ARG A 156 10.94 -14.15 0.00
C ARG A 156 10.36 -15.40 0.67
N HIS A 157 9.83 -16.32 -0.13
CA HIS A 157 9.30 -17.59 0.34
C HIS A 157 9.98 -18.75 -0.40
N GLN A 158 10.60 -19.66 0.35
CA GLN A 158 11.29 -20.85 -0.19
C GLN A 158 12.21 -20.49 -1.38
N THR A 159 13.10 -19.51 -1.21
CA THR A 159 14.05 -18.93 -2.19
C THR A 159 13.49 -17.96 -3.24
N LYS A 160 12.18 -17.93 -3.51
CA LYS A 160 11.58 -17.04 -4.52
C LYS A 160 11.07 -15.73 -3.93
N SER A 161 11.31 -14.62 -4.62
CA SER A 161 10.70 -13.32 -4.29
C SER A 161 9.21 -13.32 -4.64
N ARG A 162 8.36 -12.95 -3.68
CA ARG A 162 6.91 -12.89 -3.81
C ARG A 162 6.37 -11.58 -3.22
N LEU A 163 5.14 -11.23 -3.57
CA LEU A 163 4.44 -10.10 -2.98
C LEU A 163 3.36 -10.63 -2.02
N LEU A 164 3.48 -10.27 -0.74
CA LEU A 164 2.44 -10.51 0.24
C LEU A 164 1.36 -9.45 0.07
N ARG A 165 0.15 -9.91 -0.23
CA ARG A 165 -1.02 -9.06 -0.42
C ARG A 165 -2.18 -9.50 0.45
N LEU A 166 -3.01 -8.52 0.78
CA LEU A 166 -4.29 -8.74 1.44
C LEU A 166 -5.40 -8.81 0.38
N SER A 167 -6.33 -9.73 0.55
CA SER A 167 -7.56 -9.78 -0.25
C SER A 167 -8.30 -8.44 -0.21
N PRO A 168 -8.98 -8.01 -1.29
CA PRO A 168 -9.90 -6.87 -1.26
C PRO A 168 -10.99 -7.00 -0.18
N SER A 169 -11.38 -8.24 0.14
CA SER A 169 -12.33 -8.51 1.23
C SER A 169 -11.71 -8.41 2.63
N GLY A 170 -10.38 -8.39 2.73
CA GLY A 170 -9.66 -8.32 4.00
C GLY A 170 -9.66 -9.62 4.81
N ASN A 171 -10.03 -10.76 4.21
CA ASN A 171 -10.26 -12.03 4.92
C ASN A 171 -9.08 -13.00 4.87
N TYR A 172 -8.25 -12.92 3.84
CA TYR A 172 -7.10 -13.79 3.64
C TYR A 172 -5.93 -13.01 3.06
N LEU A 173 -4.74 -13.49 3.38
CA LEU A 173 -3.48 -13.07 2.78
C LEU A 173 -3.13 -14.04 1.66
N TYR A 174 -2.46 -13.56 0.63
CA TYR A 174 -1.94 -14.42 -0.41
C TYR A 174 -0.57 -13.95 -0.88
N LEU A 175 0.26 -14.91 -1.29
CA LEU A 175 1.57 -14.64 -1.88
C LEU A 175 1.49 -14.67 -3.40
N GLU A 176 1.48 -13.49 -4.02
CA GLU A 176 1.48 -13.33 -5.46
C GLU A 176 2.90 -13.51 -6.03
N SER A 177 3.00 -14.21 -7.15
CA SER A 177 4.23 -14.37 -7.93
C SER A 177 3.97 -13.94 -9.37
N LYS A 178 4.92 -13.21 -9.98
CA LYS A 178 4.79 -12.70 -11.35
C LYS A 178 4.55 -13.80 -12.41
N SER A 179 4.90 -15.06 -12.14
CA SER A 179 4.91 -16.13 -13.14
C SER A 179 3.87 -17.24 -12.95
N LEU A 180 2.92 -17.13 -12.02
CA LEU A 180 2.11 -18.29 -11.59
C LEU A 180 0.60 -18.14 -11.86
N ARG A 181 0.10 -18.90 -12.84
CA ARG A 181 -1.26 -19.50 -12.90
C ARG A 181 -1.10 -21.01 -13.08
N GLY A 182 -1.66 -21.83 -12.18
CA GLY A 182 -1.57 -23.29 -12.23
C GLY A 182 -1.45 -23.94 -10.85
N PRO A 183 -1.12 -25.25 -10.74
CA PRO A 183 -0.99 -26.00 -9.47
C PRO A 183 0.07 -25.44 -8.50
N ASN A 184 0.97 -24.59 -8.99
CA ASN A 184 1.87 -23.75 -8.20
C ASN A 184 1.19 -22.41 -7.79
N ALA A 185 -0.11 -22.45 -7.48
CA ALA A 185 -0.94 -21.29 -7.16
C ALA A 185 -0.36 -20.43 -6.01
N PRO A 186 -0.78 -19.15 -5.88
CA PRO A 186 -0.38 -18.32 -4.74
C PRO A 186 -0.72 -19.01 -3.43
N VAL A 187 0.21 -19.01 -2.47
CA VAL A 187 -0.03 -19.53 -1.11
C VAL A 187 -1.06 -18.61 -0.46
N VAL A 188 -2.23 -19.13 -0.11
CA VAL A 188 -3.33 -18.38 0.52
C VAL A 188 -3.45 -18.76 2.00
N VAL A 189 -3.48 -17.75 2.87
CA VAL A 189 -3.57 -17.90 4.32
C VAL A 189 -4.79 -17.15 4.82
N SER A 190 -5.76 -17.86 5.37
CA SER A 190 -6.92 -17.22 6.01
C SER A 190 -6.47 -16.53 7.30
N LEU A 191 -6.94 -15.31 7.53
CA LEU A 191 -6.59 -14.56 8.75
C LEU A 191 -7.24 -15.15 10.00
N LEU A 192 -8.36 -15.85 9.84
CA LEU A 192 -9.05 -16.52 10.93
C LEU A 192 -8.25 -17.71 11.46
N THR A 193 -7.43 -18.34 10.60
CA THR A 193 -6.65 -19.53 10.94
C THR A 193 -5.28 -19.22 11.51
N ILE A 194 -4.86 -17.94 11.52
CA ILE A 194 -3.58 -17.51 12.10
C ILE A 194 -3.69 -17.60 13.62
N GLN A 195 -2.81 -18.42 14.20
CA GLN A 195 -2.69 -18.58 15.65
C GLN A 195 -1.57 -17.72 16.20
N ILE A 196 -0.39 -17.78 15.56
CA ILE A 196 0.82 -17.11 16.01
C ILE A 196 1.53 -16.46 14.82
N VAL A 197 2.07 -15.26 15.04
CA VAL A 197 2.96 -14.58 14.09
C VAL A 197 4.22 -14.18 14.87
N ASP A 198 5.34 -14.85 14.61
CA ASP A 198 6.58 -14.68 15.37
C ASP A 198 7.79 -14.47 14.48
N ALA A 199 8.80 -13.78 15.02
CA ALA A 199 10.13 -13.72 14.43
C ALA A 199 10.92 -14.97 14.85
N LEU A 200 11.48 -15.69 13.89
CA LEU A 200 12.08 -17.01 14.15
C LEU A 200 13.57 -16.86 14.56
N GLY A 201 13.86 -16.90 15.87
CA GLY A 201 15.22 -17.04 16.42
C GLY A 201 16.23 -15.97 15.99
N SER A 202 17.53 -16.23 16.17
CA SER A 202 18.67 -15.30 16.00
C SER A 202 18.82 -14.63 14.61
N SER A 203 17.92 -14.94 13.67
CA SER A 203 17.93 -14.43 12.32
C SER A 203 16.98 -13.23 12.20
N ASP A 204 17.53 -12.05 11.96
CA ASP A 204 16.80 -10.78 12.02
C ASP A 204 15.73 -10.55 10.93
N VAL A 205 15.50 -11.54 10.07
CA VAL A 205 14.82 -11.38 8.78
C VAL A 205 13.63 -12.35 8.60
N TYR A 206 13.60 -13.48 9.32
CA TYR A 206 12.55 -14.49 9.14
C TYR A 206 11.31 -14.22 9.98
N LEU A 207 10.16 -14.35 9.33
CA LEU A 207 8.81 -14.32 9.87
C LEU A 207 8.22 -15.74 9.79
N ALA A 208 7.66 -16.24 10.88
CA ALA A 208 6.86 -17.45 10.90
C ALA A 208 5.39 -17.11 11.18
N VAL A 209 4.51 -17.58 10.32
CA VAL A 209 3.05 -17.54 10.53
C VAL A 209 2.60 -18.97 10.74
N GLU A 210 2.11 -19.25 11.94
CA GLU A 210 1.58 -20.57 12.31
C GLU A 210 0.06 -20.56 12.18
N THR A 211 -0.44 -21.51 11.41
CA THR A 211 -1.87 -21.78 11.25
C THR A 211 -2.21 -23.15 11.83
N HIS A 212 -3.49 -23.43 11.98
CA HIS A 212 -3.97 -24.71 12.53
C HIS A 212 -3.47 -25.96 11.76
N SER A 213 -3.10 -25.83 10.48
CA SER A 213 -2.69 -26.96 9.64
C SER A 213 -1.29 -26.83 9.05
N ASP A 214 -0.74 -25.62 8.99
CA ASP A 214 0.48 -25.35 8.24
C ASP A 214 1.31 -24.21 8.85
N LYS A 215 2.64 -24.31 8.72
CA LYS A 215 3.59 -23.30 9.20
C LYS A 215 4.29 -22.66 8.02
N ILE A 216 4.07 -21.37 7.84
CA ILE A 216 4.59 -20.62 6.70
C ILE A 216 5.74 -19.73 7.18
N THR A 217 6.93 -19.97 6.63
CA THR A 217 8.12 -19.16 6.89
C THR A 217 8.40 -18.24 5.72
N VAL A 218 8.53 -16.94 5.99
CA VAL A 218 8.77 -15.90 4.98
C VAL A 218 9.94 -15.03 5.43
N GLU A 219 10.81 -14.66 4.51
CA GLU A 219 12.00 -13.85 4.75
C GLU A 219 11.77 -12.42 4.28
N ALA A 220 11.82 -11.45 5.20
CA ALA A 220 11.67 -10.03 4.91
C ALA A 220 12.89 -9.48 4.12
N GLU A 221 12.75 -8.29 3.54
CA GLU A 221 13.89 -7.63 2.87
C GLU A 221 14.84 -6.96 3.88
N ALA A 222 14.30 -6.51 5.01
CA ALA A 222 15.04 -5.83 6.08
C ALA A 222 14.43 -6.13 7.46
N LYS A 223 15.25 -5.97 8.51
CA LYS A 223 14.85 -6.15 9.92
C LYS A 223 13.65 -5.26 10.32
N LYS A 224 13.67 -3.98 9.92
CA LYS A 224 12.56 -3.04 10.19
C LYS A 224 11.25 -3.50 9.53
N THR A 225 11.33 -3.98 8.29
CA THR A 225 10.17 -4.51 7.55
C THR A 225 9.62 -5.76 8.21
N ARG A 226 10.46 -6.65 8.75
CA ARG A 226 10.03 -7.81 9.53
C ARG A 226 9.23 -7.36 10.75
N ASP A 227 9.76 -6.42 11.54
CA ASP A 227 9.10 -5.97 12.77
C ASP A 227 7.76 -5.30 12.50
N LEU A 228 7.69 -4.51 11.42
CA LEU A 228 6.45 -3.92 10.94
C LEU A 228 5.46 -5.00 10.48
N LEU A 229 5.92 -6.01 9.74
CA LEU A 229 5.10 -7.14 9.29
C LEU A 229 4.57 -7.97 10.47
N VAL A 230 5.41 -8.30 11.46
CA VAL A 230 5.00 -9.02 12.68
C VAL A 230 3.91 -8.24 13.39
N ALA A 231 4.14 -6.96 13.68
CA ALA A 231 3.20 -6.15 14.45
C ALA A 231 1.88 -5.92 13.69
N GLY A 232 1.97 -5.60 12.39
CA GLY A 232 0.80 -5.36 11.55
C GLY A 232 -0.03 -6.63 11.30
N LEU A 233 0.61 -7.79 11.07
CA LEU A 233 -0.10 -9.06 10.90
C LEU A 233 -0.77 -9.52 12.19
N ARG A 234 -0.13 -9.34 13.36
CA ARG A 234 -0.75 -9.61 14.67
C ARG A 234 -2.00 -8.77 14.88
N LEU A 235 -1.89 -7.46 14.65
CA LEU A 235 -3.03 -6.53 14.73
C LEU A 235 -4.16 -6.96 13.80
N LEU A 236 -3.84 -7.32 12.57
CA LEU A 236 -4.83 -7.66 11.55
C LEU A 236 -5.51 -9.00 11.86
N ALA A 237 -4.78 -9.99 12.38
CA ALA A 237 -5.34 -11.26 12.84
C ALA A 237 -6.30 -11.06 14.03
N VAL A 238 -5.90 -10.28 15.05
CA VAL A 238 -6.73 -9.98 16.22
C VAL A 238 -8.01 -9.23 15.82
N ALA A 239 -7.89 -8.21 14.96
CA ALA A 239 -9.03 -7.46 14.47
C ALA A 239 -10.02 -8.36 13.71
N PHE A 240 -9.51 -9.26 12.88
CA PHE A 240 -10.33 -10.19 12.12
C PHE A 240 -11.03 -11.23 13.02
N GLN A 241 -10.33 -11.79 14.01
CA GLN A 241 -10.91 -12.69 15.00
C GLN A 241 -12.02 -12.00 15.82
N LYS A 242 -11.82 -10.73 16.20
CA LYS A 242 -12.83 -9.91 16.90
C LYS A 242 -14.06 -9.67 16.04
N GLN A 243 -13.88 -9.39 14.75
CA GLN A 243 -14.97 -9.26 13.79
C GLN A 243 -15.73 -10.59 13.62
N GLY A 244 -15.03 -11.71 13.51
CA GLY A 244 -15.62 -13.05 13.43
C GLY A 244 -16.46 -13.40 14.66
N LYS A 245 -15.95 -13.15 15.88
CA LYS A 245 -16.71 -13.34 17.12
C LYS A 245 -18.00 -12.52 17.16
N ARG A 246 -17.94 -11.24 16.72
CA ARG A 246 -19.14 -10.38 16.63
C ARG A 246 -20.16 -10.90 15.62
N ALA A 247 -19.69 -11.41 14.47
CA ALA A 247 -20.58 -11.99 13.46
C ALA A 247 -21.26 -13.26 13.98
N LEU A 248 -20.52 -14.14 14.66
CA LEU A 248 -21.08 -15.35 15.27
C LEU A 248 -22.11 -15.04 16.36
N LEU A 249 -21.85 -14.06 17.23
CA LEU A 249 -22.81 -13.62 18.24
C LEU A 249 -24.11 -13.13 17.61
N ARG A 250 -24.02 -12.31 16.55
CA ARG A 250 -25.21 -11.85 15.81
C ARG A 250 -25.98 -13.00 15.17
N LEU A 251 -25.30 -14.00 14.62
CA LEU A 251 -25.96 -15.17 14.06
C LEU A 251 -26.67 -15.98 15.16
N GLY A 252 -26.07 -16.11 16.34
CA GLY A 252 -26.73 -16.70 17.51
C GLY A 252 -28.00 -15.94 17.93
N ASP A 253 -27.93 -14.61 17.98
CA ASP A 253 -29.09 -13.76 18.29
C ASP A 253 -30.20 -13.89 17.25
N ILE A 254 -29.84 -14.01 15.96
CA ILE A 254 -30.81 -14.22 14.89
C ILE A 254 -31.44 -15.61 14.99
N ALA A 255 -30.63 -16.65 15.22
CA ALA A 255 -31.12 -18.02 15.36
C ALA A 255 -32.09 -18.15 16.54
N THR A 256 -31.75 -17.57 17.70
CA THR A 256 -32.64 -17.58 18.87
C THR A 256 -33.95 -16.82 18.63
N LYS A 257 -33.91 -15.71 17.89
CA LYS A 257 -35.12 -15.00 17.46
C LYS A 257 -35.98 -15.86 16.53
N GLN A 258 -35.37 -16.52 15.55
CA GLN A 258 -36.07 -17.44 14.65
C GLN A 258 -36.73 -18.59 15.43
N THR A 259 -36.02 -19.19 16.39
CA THR A 259 -36.60 -20.27 17.23
C THR A 259 -37.81 -19.79 18.02
N LYS A 260 -37.75 -18.59 18.61
CA LYS A 260 -38.90 -18.00 19.34
C LYS A 260 -40.09 -17.73 18.42
N GLN A 261 -39.82 -17.23 17.22
CA GLN A 261 -40.86 -16.96 16.23
C GLN A 261 -41.56 -18.25 15.77
N LEU A 262 -40.78 -19.30 15.51
CA LEU A 262 -41.32 -20.62 15.14
C LEU A 262 -42.14 -21.26 16.27
N ALA A 263 -41.70 -21.11 17.54
CA ALA A 263 -42.48 -21.56 18.69
C ALA A 263 -43.82 -20.82 18.84
N PHE A 264 -43.84 -19.52 18.55
CA PHE A 264 -45.05 -18.71 18.54
C PHE A 264 -46.01 -19.10 17.42
N ASP A 265 -45.51 -19.30 16.20
CA ASP A 265 -46.32 -19.73 15.05
C ASP A 265 -46.95 -21.12 15.29
N ASN A 266 -46.21 -22.03 15.92
CA ASN A 266 -46.73 -23.34 16.33
C ASN A 266 -47.88 -23.21 17.35
N LEU A 267 -47.76 -22.31 18.34
CA LEU A 267 -48.83 -22.03 19.30
C LEU A 267 -50.08 -21.46 18.61
N LEU A 268 -49.91 -20.51 17.69
CA LEU A 268 -51.03 -19.96 16.91
C LEU A 268 -51.73 -21.06 16.09
N SER A 269 -50.96 -21.93 15.45
CA SER A 269 -51.53 -23.05 14.67
C SER A 269 -52.30 -24.03 15.56
N TYR A 270 -51.85 -24.27 16.79
CA TYR A 270 -52.55 -25.12 17.76
C TYR A 270 -53.87 -24.48 18.23
N CYS A 271 -53.83 -23.18 18.58
CA CYS A 271 -55.04 -22.43 18.92
C CYS A 271 -56.04 -22.42 17.76
N HIS A 272 -55.58 -22.28 16.52
CA HIS A 272 -56.45 -22.26 15.36
C HIS A 272 -57.14 -23.61 15.13
N ARG A 273 -56.40 -24.73 15.22
CA ARG A 273 -56.98 -26.09 15.14
C ARG A 273 -58.00 -26.36 16.24
N ARG A 274 -57.69 -25.98 17.49
CA ARG A 274 -58.63 -26.15 18.60
C ARG A 274 -59.93 -25.36 18.39
N ASN A 275 -59.83 -24.17 17.79
CA ASN A 275 -60.99 -23.34 17.52
C ASN A 275 -61.81 -23.82 16.30
N THR A 276 -61.20 -24.55 15.36
CA THR A 276 -61.93 -25.20 14.26
C THR A 276 -62.65 -26.46 14.74
N ASP A 277 -62.05 -27.23 15.65
CA ASP A 277 -62.66 -28.45 16.19
C ASP A 277 -63.89 -28.13 17.07
N MET A 278 -63.84 -27.09 17.91
CA MET A 278 -65.00 -26.64 18.72
C MET A 278 -66.16 -26.05 17.92
N ARG A 279 -66.01 -25.86 16.61
CA ARG A 279 -67.04 -25.27 15.74
C ARG A 279 -67.82 -26.31 14.93
N LEU A 280 -67.41 -27.58 15.01
CA LEU A 280 -67.97 -28.71 14.28
C LEU A 280 -68.78 -29.67 15.18
N ASP A 281 -68.80 -29.41 16.49
CA ASP A 281 -69.70 -30.02 17.49
C ASP A 281 -70.87 -29.06 17.79
#